data_AF-A0A1G8K839-F1
#
_entry.id   AF-A0A1G8K839-F1
#
_cell.length_a   1.000
_cell.length_b   1.000
_cell.length_c   1.000
_cell.angle_alpha   90.00
_cell.angle_beta   90.00
_cell.angle_gamma   90.00
#
_symmetry.space_group_name_H-M   'P 1'
#
loop_
_entity.id
_entity.type
_entity.pdbx_description
1 polymer ?
#
loop_
_entity_poly.entity_id
_entity_poly.type
_entity_poly.pdbx_seq_one_letter_code
_entity_poly.pdbx_strand_id
1 'polypeptide(L)'
;MMLGLPRGGPGETTPNWITTSLPPINSEILNWQWEEVALPYWEKTVQEAKNHGIEKIALENHGSQLVYNRETLMRLRDHVGEMVGMNFDPSHLFWMGGDPIMAVRSLGNAIYHVHAKDTRLEKGILETEGSLDTKSVHSFSNRSWNFAAIGYATM
;
A
#
# COMPACT_ATOMS: atom_id res chain seq x y z
N MET A 1 1.00 7.20 8.56
CA MET A 1 2.02 7.74 7.62
C MET A 1 2.22 6.74 6.48
N MET A 2 2.77 7.17 5.36
CA MET A 2 3.10 6.26 4.24
C MET A 2 4.48 5.64 4.48
N LEU A 3 4.71 4.41 4.01
CA LEU A 3 6.02 3.74 4.13
C LEU A 3 7.10 4.45 3.30
N GLY A 4 6.73 4.86 2.08
CA GLY A 4 7.65 5.18 0.99
C GLY A 4 7.64 4.10 -0.09
N LEU A 5 8.12 4.48 -1.28
CA LEU A 5 8.33 3.59 -2.41
C LEU A 5 9.78 3.76 -2.89
N PRO A 6 10.63 2.72 -2.75
CA PRO A 6 11.98 2.76 -3.29
C PRO A 6 11.99 2.92 -4.82
N ARG A 7 13.14 3.35 -5.34
CA ARG A 7 13.48 3.34 -6.78
C ARG A 7 13.63 1.91 -7.31
N GLY A 8 13.88 1.74 -8.61
CA GLY A 8 14.05 0.42 -9.24
C GLY A 8 15.45 -0.19 -9.07
N GLY A 9 16.47 0.62 -8.77
CA GLY A 9 17.82 0.10 -8.56
C GLY A 9 18.85 1.11 -8.05
N PRO A 10 20.11 0.69 -7.87
CA PRO A 10 21.20 1.58 -7.47
C PRO A 10 21.41 2.72 -8.49
N GLY A 11 21.41 3.98 -8.01
CA GLY A 11 21.67 5.15 -8.86
C GLY A 11 20.44 5.73 -9.57
N GLU A 12 19.29 5.06 -9.54
CA GLU A 12 18.04 5.65 -10.02
C GLU A 12 17.55 6.76 -9.09
N THR A 13 16.70 7.66 -9.60
CA THR A 13 16.20 8.81 -8.84
C THR A 13 14.69 8.84 -8.68
N THR A 14 13.96 8.00 -9.43
CA THR A 14 12.50 7.95 -9.40
C THR A 14 11.99 6.68 -8.71
N PRO A 15 10.92 6.78 -7.90
CA PRO A 15 10.25 5.60 -7.33
C PRO A 15 9.74 4.65 -8.41
N ASN A 16 9.69 3.35 -8.11
CA ASN A 16 9.21 2.34 -9.05
C ASN A 16 8.23 1.37 -8.38
N TRP A 17 6.96 1.37 -8.80
CA TRP A 17 5.93 0.50 -8.23
C TRP A 17 5.74 -0.75 -9.09
N ILE A 18 6.27 -1.87 -8.60
CA ILE A 18 6.13 -3.15 -9.26
C ILE A 18 4.75 -3.75 -8.99
N THR A 19 3.97 -3.93 -10.06
CA THR A 19 2.58 -4.45 -10.01
C THR A 19 2.43 -5.85 -10.59
N THR A 20 3.46 -6.37 -11.26
CA THR A 20 3.46 -7.70 -11.90
C THR A 20 4.80 -8.40 -11.68
N SER A 21 4.79 -9.73 -11.57
CA SER A 21 6.02 -10.53 -11.50
C SER A 21 6.71 -10.71 -12.86
N LEU A 22 6.03 -10.35 -13.95
CA LEU A 22 6.53 -10.43 -15.32
C LEU A 22 6.80 -9.03 -15.90
N PRO A 23 7.93 -8.83 -16.60
CA PRO A 23 9.03 -9.79 -16.85
C PRO A 23 9.86 -10.12 -15.59
N PRO A 24 10.70 -11.19 -15.58
CA PRO A 24 11.44 -11.65 -14.39
C PRO A 24 12.23 -10.56 -13.65
N ILE A 25 12.75 -9.56 -14.37
CA ILE A 25 13.43 -8.38 -13.82
C ILE A 25 12.58 -7.63 -12.78
N ASN A 26 11.25 -7.67 -12.87
CA ASN A 26 10.38 -7.05 -11.87
C ASN A 26 10.56 -7.69 -10.48
N SER A 27 10.81 -9.00 -10.43
CA SER A 27 11.06 -9.70 -9.18
C SER A 27 12.44 -9.36 -8.62
N GLU A 28 13.45 -9.21 -9.49
CA GLU A 28 14.80 -8.76 -9.10
C GLU A 28 14.76 -7.34 -8.51
N ILE A 29 14.05 -6.42 -9.17
CA ILE A 29 13.82 -5.06 -8.67
C ILE A 29 13.12 -5.11 -7.33
N LEU A 30 11.99 -5.83 -7.23
CA LEU A 30 11.22 -5.89 -5.98
C LEU A 30 12.05 -6.48 -4.82
N ASN A 31 12.87 -7.50 -5.09
CA ASN A 31 13.79 -8.06 -4.10
C ASN A 31 14.81 -7.01 -3.65
N TRP A 32 15.43 -6.28 -4.57
CA TRP A 32 16.34 -5.19 -4.23
C TRP A 32 15.64 -4.10 -3.39
N GLN A 33 14.42 -3.70 -3.76
CA GLN A 33 13.64 -2.70 -3.01
C GLN A 33 13.39 -3.12 -1.56
N TRP A 34 13.09 -4.40 -1.33
CA TRP A 34 12.86 -4.94 0.00
C TRP A 34 14.16 -5.10 0.77
N GLU A 35 15.08 -5.93 0.27
CA GLU A 35 16.25 -6.40 1.01
C GLU A 35 17.31 -5.31 1.18
N GLU A 36 17.57 -4.51 0.15
CA GLU A 36 18.68 -3.55 0.14
C GLU A 36 18.27 -2.14 0.59
N VAL A 37 16.96 -1.84 0.60
CA VAL A 37 16.46 -0.48 0.89
C VAL A 37 15.47 -0.47 2.04
N ALA A 38 14.33 -1.14 1.90
CA ALA A 38 13.24 -0.99 2.86
C ALA A 38 13.57 -1.61 4.21
N LEU A 39 14.01 -2.86 4.25
CA LEU A 39 14.27 -3.57 5.51
C LEU A 39 15.36 -2.89 6.34
N PRO A 40 16.56 -2.56 5.81
CA PRO A 40 17.60 -1.88 6.59
C PRO A 40 17.17 -0.50 7.10
N TYR A 41 16.41 0.25 6.29
CA TYR A 41 15.88 1.55 6.69
C TYR A 41 14.88 1.40 7.86
N TRP A 42 14.00 0.42 7.80
CA TRP A 42 12.96 0.22 8.81
C TRP A 42 13.48 -0.38 10.10
N GLU A 43 14.50 -1.25 10.06
CA GLU A 43 15.21 -1.69 11.25
C GLU A 43 15.77 -0.50 12.03
N LYS A 44 16.50 0.39 11.34
CA LYS A 44 17.05 1.62 11.94
C LYS A 44 15.93 2.53 12.45
N THR A 45 14.87 2.70 11.67
CA THR A 45 13.75 3.58 12.01
C THR A 45 13.01 3.08 13.26
N VAL A 46 12.76 1.78 13.38
CA VAL A 46 12.13 1.18 14.57
C VAL A 46 13.03 1.32 15.79
N GLN A 47 14.34 1.10 15.65
CA GLN A 47 15.26 1.31 16.77
C GLN A 47 15.27 2.77 17.23
N GLU A 48 15.28 3.71 16.29
CA GLU A 48 15.26 5.14 16.62
C GLU A 48 13.94 5.58 17.25
N ALA A 49 12.82 5.05 16.75
CA ALA A 49 11.50 5.28 17.32
C ALA A 49 11.44 4.77 18.77
N LYS A 50 11.98 3.58 19.05
CA LYS A 50 12.12 3.05 20.42
C LYS A 50 12.93 3.98 21.32
N ASN A 51 14.05 4.50 20.84
CA ASN A 51 14.90 5.43 21.60
C ASN A 51 14.16 6.73 21.98
N HIS A 52 13.14 7.11 21.21
CA HIS A 52 12.30 8.28 21.44
C HIS A 52 10.98 7.98 22.16
N GLY A 53 10.81 6.75 22.68
CA GLY A 53 9.60 6.36 23.42
C GLY A 53 8.36 6.18 22.55
N ILE A 54 8.51 6.04 21.22
CA ILE A 54 7.40 5.68 20.35
C ILE A 54 7.08 4.20 20.54
N GLU A 55 5.80 3.87 20.72
CA GLU A 55 5.35 2.48 20.92
C GLU A 55 4.77 1.86 19.65
N LYS A 56 4.19 2.68 18.76
CA LYS A 56 3.47 2.23 17.56
C LYS A 56 3.69 3.17 16.38
N ILE A 57 3.92 2.58 15.21
CA ILE A 57 3.99 3.24 13.91
C ILE A 57 2.89 2.65 13.03
N ALA A 58 1.99 3.50 12.54
CA ALA A 58 0.86 3.09 11.71
C ALA A 58 1.12 3.47 10.24
N LEU A 59 1.36 2.45 9.40
CA LEU A 59 1.60 2.56 7.98
C LEU A 59 0.32 2.46 7.17
N GLU A 60 0.06 3.44 6.33
CA GLU A 60 -1.10 3.44 5.45
C GLU A 60 -0.88 2.47 4.28
N ASN A 61 -1.81 1.52 4.10
CA ASN A 61 -1.82 0.67 2.92
C ASN A 61 -2.29 1.49 1.71
N HIS A 62 -1.38 1.71 0.77
CA HIS A 62 -1.66 2.58 -0.35
C HIS A 62 -1.00 2.06 -1.62
N GLY A 63 -1.72 2.02 -2.73
CA GLY A 63 -1.14 1.64 -4.03
C GLY A 63 -0.05 2.64 -4.43
N SER A 64 1.00 2.22 -5.14
CA SER A 64 2.23 3.02 -5.30
C SER A 64 3.05 3.18 -4.00
N GLN A 65 2.93 2.26 -3.05
CA GLN A 65 3.85 2.09 -1.92
C GLN A 65 4.31 0.63 -1.83
N LEU A 66 5.38 0.34 -1.09
CA LEU A 66 5.86 -1.03 -0.92
C LEU A 66 4.96 -1.84 0.03
N VAL A 67 4.37 -1.19 1.04
CA VAL A 67 3.30 -1.74 1.88
C VAL A 67 1.96 -1.24 1.36
N TYR A 68 1.27 -2.07 0.60
CA TYR A 68 -0.01 -1.73 -0.04
C TYR A 68 -1.16 -2.68 0.33
N ASN A 69 -0.85 -3.80 1.01
CA ASN A 69 -1.84 -4.78 1.46
C ASN A 69 -1.39 -5.46 2.75
N ARG A 70 -2.18 -6.42 3.24
CA ARG A 70 -1.84 -7.21 4.43
C ARG A 70 -0.50 -7.93 4.28
N GLU A 71 -0.31 -8.65 3.19
CA GLU A 71 0.86 -9.51 2.98
C GLU A 71 2.16 -8.72 3.05
N THR A 72 2.21 -7.57 2.37
CA THR A 72 3.37 -6.68 2.38
C THR A 72 3.61 -6.01 3.73
N LEU A 73 2.55 -5.66 4.48
CA LEU A 73 2.72 -5.21 5.86
C LEU A 73 3.33 -6.32 6.72
N MET A 74 2.81 -7.55 6.63
CA MET A 74 3.29 -8.65 7.46
C MET A 74 4.75 -8.96 7.15
N ARG A 75 5.17 -8.95 5.87
CA ARG A 75 6.60 -9.08 5.50
C ARG A 75 7.49 -8.08 6.27
N LEU A 76 7.08 -6.82 6.34
CA LEU A 76 7.83 -5.82 7.09
C LEU A 76 7.76 -6.05 8.60
N ARG A 77 6.55 -6.24 9.14
CA ARG A 77 6.30 -6.41 10.58
C ARG A 77 7.01 -7.65 11.13
N ASP A 78 7.05 -8.73 10.38
CA ASP A 78 7.72 -9.98 10.77
C ASP A 78 9.25 -9.77 10.87
N HIS A 79 9.79 -8.80 10.11
CA HIS A 79 11.20 -8.43 10.16
C HIS A 79 11.53 -7.43 11.28
N VAL A 80 10.75 -6.34 11.43
CA VAL A 80 11.08 -5.24 12.37
C VAL A 80 10.31 -5.28 13.70
N GLY A 81 9.36 -6.19 13.83
CA GLY A 81 8.58 -6.43 15.02
C GLY A 81 7.30 -5.59 15.13
N GLU A 82 6.59 -5.80 16.24
CA GLU A 82 5.23 -5.34 16.43
C GLU A 82 5.06 -3.81 16.51
N MET A 83 6.12 -3.03 16.67
CA MET A 83 6.01 -1.57 16.61
C MET A 83 5.39 -1.10 15.30
N VAL A 84 5.57 -1.83 14.19
CA VAL A 84 4.97 -1.52 12.90
C VAL A 84 3.61 -2.20 12.75
N GLY A 85 2.58 -1.40 12.52
CA GLY A 85 1.23 -1.84 12.19
C GLY A 85 0.64 -0.98 11.07
N MET A 86 -0.64 -1.17 10.80
CA MET A 86 -1.37 -0.51 9.72
C MET A 86 -2.19 0.68 10.22
N ASN A 87 -2.13 1.77 9.48
CA ASN A 87 -3.22 2.74 9.38
C ASN A 87 -4.13 2.25 8.25
N PHE A 88 -5.17 1.49 8.57
CA PHE A 88 -5.96 0.80 7.57
C PHE A 88 -6.84 1.77 6.76
N ASP A 89 -6.63 1.85 5.45
CA ASP A 89 -7.45 2.60 4.50
C ASP A 89 -8.10 1.61 3.50
N PRO A 90 -9.43 1.40 3.58
CA PRO A 90 -10.10 0.45 2.70
C PRO A 90 -10.17 0.92 1.25
N SER A 91 -10.04 2.23 0.98
CA SER A 91 -10.18 2.81 -0.36
C SER A 91 -9.21 2.19 -1.36
N HIS A 92 -8.01 1.84 -0.92
CA HIS A 92 -7.00 1.23 -1.78
C HIS A 92 -7.31 -0.23 -2.12
N LEU A 93 -7.81 -1.01 -1.17
CA LEU A 93 -8.16 -2.39 -1.43
C LEU A 93 -9.33 -2.48 -2.41
N PHE A 94 -10.31 -1.58 -2.32
CA PHE A 94 -11.45 -1.58 -3.26
C PHE A 94 -11.01 -1.53 -4.72
N TRP A 95 -10.19 -0.55 -5.13
CA TRP A 95 -9.75 -0.50 -6.53
C TRP A 95 -8.70 -1.55 -6.86
N MET A 96 -7.86 -1.98 -5.90
CA MET A 96 -6.92 -3.09 -6.14
C MET A 96 -7.60 -4.46 -6.24
N GLY A 97 -8.92 -4.54 -6.03
CA GLY A 97 -9.71 -5.78 -6.11
C GLY A 97 -9.65 -6.64 -4.84
N GLY A 98 -9.19 -6.08 -3.73
CA GLY A 98 -9.17 -6.74 -2.42
C GLY A 98 -10.46 -6.51 -1.62
N ASP A 99 -10.79 -7.45 -0.75
CA ASP A 99 -11.89 -7.31 0.22
C ASP A 99 -11.36 -6.68 1.53
N PRO A 100 -11.77 -5.45 1.87
CA PRO A 100 -11.31 -4.79 3.08
C PRO A 100 -11.84 -5.43 4.37
N ILE A 101 -13.00 -6.08 4.35
CA ILE A 101 -13.55 -6.78 5.51
C ILE A 101 -12.69 -8.01 5.81
N MET A 102 -12.31 -8.77 4.78
CA MET A 102 -11.36 -9.89 4.94
C MET A 102 -9.98 -9.40 5.38
N ALA A 103 -9.51 -8.28 4.83
CA ALA A 103 -8.23 -7.69 5.25
C ALA A 103 -8.25 -7.28 6.74
N VAL A 104 -9.31 -6.62 7.22
CA VAL A 104 -9.45 -6.24 8.63
C VAL A 104 -9.41 -7.46 9.55
N ARG A 105 -10.21 -8.49 9.23
CA ARG A 105 -10.25 -9.74 10.02
C ARG A 105 -8.90 -10.43 10.09
N SER A 106 -8.15 -10.38 9.00
CA SER A 106 -6.88 -11.08 8.86
C SER A 106 -5.66 -10.29 9.36
N LEU A 107 -5.77 -8.96 9.50
CA LEU A 107 -4.78 -8.09 10.12
C LEU A 107 -4.86 -8.09 11.66
N GLY A 108 -6.07 -8.20 12.22
CA GLY A 108 -6.30 -8.27 13.66
C GLY A 108 -5.59 -7.16 14.43
N ASN A 109 -4.74 -7.54 15.39
CA ASN A 109 -4.01 -6.62 16.25
C ASN A 109 -2.95 -5.76 15.52
N ALA A 110 -2.66 -6.03 14.24
CA ALA A 110 -1.75 -5.21 13.46
C ALA A 110 -2.38 -3.86 13.03
N ILE A 111 -3.68 -3.63 13.25
CA ILE A 111 -4.34 -2.35 12.94
C ILE A 111 -4.15 -1.38 14.10
N TYR A 112 -3.47 -0.26 13.87
CA TYR A 112 -3.19 0.77 14.86
C TYR A 112 -3.98 2.05 14.66
N HIS A 113 -4.45 2.29 13.45
CA HIS A 113 -5.31 3.41 13.12
C HIS A 113 -6.17 3.05 11.90
N VAL A 114 -7.21 3.83 11.61
CA VAL A 114 -8.09 3.62 10.45
C VAL A 114 -8.35 4.95 9.76
N HIS A 115 -8.23 4.96 8.43
CA HIS A 115 -8.76 6.01 7.59
C HIS A 115 -10.14 5.63 7.08
N ALA A 116 -11.08 6.56 7.25
CA ALA A 116 -12.43 6.42 6.76
C ALA A 116 -12.45 7.06 5.35
N LYS A 117 -12.30 6.24 4.31
CA LYS A 117 -12.23 6.66 2.91
C LYS A 117 -12.86 5.61 2.01
N ASP A 118 -13.46 6.05 0.91
CA ASP A 118 -14.26 5.20 0.03
C ASP A 118 -13.81 5.31 -1.42
N THR A 119 -14.16 4.30 -2.22
CA THR A 119 -13.78 4.21 -3.64
C THR A 119 -14.96 3.73 -4.47
N ARG A 120 -15.44 4.59 -5.38
CA ARG A 120 -16.43 4.20 -6.37
C ARG A 120 -15.75 3.48 -7.52
N LEU A 121 -16.17 2.25 -7.77
CA LEU A 121 -15.85 1.51 -8.98
C LEU A 121 -16.78 1.95 -10.10
N GLU A 122 -16.23 2.41 -11.23
CA GLU A 122 -17.02 2.90 -12.36
C GLU A 122 -17.37 1.72 -13.28
N LYS A 123 -18.57 1.14 -13.07
CA LYS A 123 -19.06 -0.01 -13.84
C LYS A 123 -19.10 0.33 -15.34
N GLY A 124 -18.84 -0.67 -16.19
CA GLY A 124 -18.65 -0.49 -17.63
C GLY A 124 -17.21 -0.14 -17.98
N ILE A 125 -16.63 0.91 -17.37
CA ILE A 125 -15.22 1.27 -17.62
C ILE A 125 -14.29 0.29 -16.93
N LEU A 126 -14.53 -0.02 -15.64
CA LEU A 126 -13.71 -1.00 -14.92
C LEU A 126 -13.73 -2.38 -15.58
N GLU A 127 -14.87 -2.78 -16.15
CA GLU A 127 -15.07 -4.10 -16.76
C GLU A 127 -14.27 -4.24 -18.08
N THR A 128 -14.02 -3.15 -18.79
CA THR A 128 -13.22 -3.15 -20.03
C THR A 128 -11.75 -2.83 -19.80
N GLU A 129 -11.44 -1.86 -18.93
CA GLU A 129 -10.08 -1.34 -18.75
C GLU A 129 -9.34 -1.99 -17.57
N GLY A 130 -10.05 -2.62 -16.64
CA GLY A 130 -9.49 -3.08 -15.37
C GLY A 130 -9.14 -1.94 -14.40
N SER A 131 -8.53 -2.30 -13.27
CA SER A 131 -8.29 -1.38 -12.15
C SER A 131 -7.00 -0.57 -12.24
N LEU A 132 -6.05 -0.97 -13.08
CA LEU A 132 -4.80 -0.25 -13.29
C LEU A 132 -5.05 1.02 -14.13
N ASP A 133 -5.48 2.08 -13.45
CA ASP A 133 -5.85 3.35 -14.06
C ASP A 133 -4.83 4.45 -13.77
N THR A 134 -4.08 4.85 -14.79
CA THR A 134 -3.04 5.90 -14.72
C THR A 134 -3.54 7.30 -15.11
N LYS A 135 -4.84 7.44 -15.41
CA LYS A 135 -5.43 8.72 -15.82
C LYS A 135 -5.45 9.69 -14.65
N SER A 136 -5.28 10.98 -14.96
CA SER A 136 -5.34 12.07 -13.97
C SER A 136 -6.65 12.03 -13.18
N VAL A 137 -6.58 12.36 -11.89
CA VAL A 137 -7.76 12.48 -11.01
C VAL A 137 -8.79 13.50 -11.53
N HIS A 138 -8.37 14.44 -12.38
CA HIS A 138 -9.27 15.40 -13.02
C HIS A 138 -10.10 14.80 -14.17
N SER A 139 -9.71 13.64 -14.70
CA SER A 139 -10.44 12.91 -15.74
C SER A 139 -11.53 11.99 -15.16
N PHE A 140 -12.14 12.39 -14.05
CA PHE A 140 -13.01 11.54 -13.21
C PHE A 140 -14.11 10.80 -13.97
N SER A 141 -14.66 11.38 -15.04
CA SER A 141 -15.72 10.76 -15.85
C SER A 141 -15.27 9.57 -16.68
N ASN A 142 -13.97 9.47 -16.94
CA ASN A 142 -13.38 8.46 -17.84
C ASN A 142 -12.53 7.45 -17.07
N ARG A 143 -12.47 7.53 -15.75
CA ARG A 143 -11.66 6.64 -14.91
C ARG A 143 -12.40 5.34 -14.59
N SER A 144 -11.66 4.27 -14.35
CA SER A 144 -12.19 2.96 -13.91
C SER A 144 -12.65 2.99 -12.45
N TRP A 145 -12.14 3.94 -11.66
CA TRP A 145 -12.51 4.15 -10.27
C TRP A 145 -12.17 5.57 -9.80
N ASN A 146 -12.88 6.04 -8.77
CA ASN A 146 -12.68 7.35 -8.16
C ASN A 146 -12.77 7.25 -6.63
N PHE A 147 -11.94 8.02 -5.92
CA PHE A 147 -12.17 8.23 -4.48
C PHE A 147 -13.48 8.97 -4.28
N ALA A 148 -14.22 8.59 -3.24
CA ALA A 148 -15.52 9.15 -2.93
C ALA A 148 -15.65 9.46 -1.43
N ALA A 149 -16.64 10.29 -1.11
CA ALA A 149 -17.09 10.41 0.26
C ALA A 149 -17.68 9.07 0.74
N ILE A 150 -17.53 8.79 2.03
CA ILE A 150 -18.03 7.55 2.64
C ILE A 150 -19.54 7.44 2.43
N GLY A 151 -19.98 6.28 1.95
CA GLY A 151 -21.40 5.98 1.72
C GLY A 151 -21.95 6.53 0.40
N TYR A 152 -21.13 7.23 -0.39
CA TYR A 152 -21.44 7.63 -1.77
C TYR A 152 -20.85 6.69 -2.82
N ALA A 153 -20.06 5.71 -2.38
CA ALA A 153 -19.51 4.64 -3.19
C ALA A 153 -19.84 3.29 -2.55
N THR A 154 -19.78 2.24 -3.37
CA THR A 154 -19.83 0.83 -2.95
C THR A 154 -20.96 0.48 -1.94
N MET A 155 -22.17 0.32 -2.48
CA MET A 155 -23.11 -0.73 -2.10
C MET A 155 -23.24 -1.72 -3.26
#